data_AF-A0A6P8MCX1-F1
#
_entry.id   AF-A0A6P8MCX1-F1
#
_cell.length_a   1.000
_cell.length_b   1.000
_cell.length_c   1.000
_cell.angle_alpha   90.00
_cell.angle_beta   90.00
_cell.angle_gamma   90.00
#
_symmetry.space_group_name_H-M   'P 1'
#
loop_
_entity.id
_entity.type
_entity.pdbx_description
1 polymer ?
#
loop_
_entity_poly.entity_id
_entity_poly.type
_entity_poly.pdbx_seq_one_letter_code
_entity_poly.pdbx_strand_id
1 'polypeptide(L)'
;MLSQRFATKYVIKQFGKLISPFSTQIKIDDVLTTYLKLDNNTIETLHEYEKKSKITKISKNRLVRNCITLRDFDIRLEKNEYLLECLMLDPKLLKNRILVLKEVGIDSVDLSHIRRFSALMHKSVHQFKKLHDISSSQSIMRTLFSNVGVKVDIPDQKMLKKESRMRIGSYYQLCVVYHKTYHMKLHDELFYKQKRMKYLSLAEMSRTLDVLQHKCQFDKEFLKQHLYLLNVDVDNVEQFLNEFKYLKIENKNIIEIIRIYPRILFRDTSEIKELLQIFQNFEIPHESLYTTLIGLKMRKDTFLRRYISMENNLELAVWLKHPRILFMIYFYKLVINRLTYLKHLNLTNNANINTYLSDKKFFSRFLEGDTYAATGKYLAYILRKELGHDKVHVLSSIQRHVYWKYVSLTRINKTIQYLKKHFSIDDICKNIQIILYPTSTIDNTLNLLYKECSLQDGYNYTPTQYLALCVYKLEQKHHFSGDGVWQVETSVFKPNVLEDGCELDQLVDRINDGYNEVINLNGAAWLEHLLQY
;
A
#
# COMPACT_ATOMS: atom_id res chain seq x y z
N MET A 1 -0.20 -28.18 25.76
CA MET A 1 -1.45 -27.49 26.20
C MET A 1 -1.07 -26.05 26.52
N LEU A 2 -1.59 -24.95 26.01
CA LEU A 2 -2.69 -24.55 25.15
C LEU A 2 -2.18 -23.30 24.39
N SER A 3 -2.07 -23.35 23.07
CA SER A 3 -1.83 -22.15 22.25
C SER A 3 -3.18 -21.55 21.87
N GLN A 4 -3.69 -20.63 22.69
CA GLN A 4 -4.85 -19.83 22.31
C GLN A 4 -4.44 -18.78 21.27
N ARG A 5 -4.85 -19.00 20.02
CA ARG A 5 -4.84 -17.99 18.96
C ARG A 5 -5.87 -16.91 19.31
N PHE A 6 -5.41 -15.72 19.65
CA PHE A 6 -6.28 -14.54 19.73
C PHE A 6 -6.83 -14.20 18.33
N ALA A 7 -8.06 -14.62 18.07
CA ALA A 7 -8.87 -14.11 16.98
C ALA A 7 -9.46 -12.75 17.41
N THR A 8 -8.72 -11.67 17.18
CA THR A 8 -9.24 -10.32 17.41
C THR A 8 -10.27 -9.99 16.32
N LYS A 9 -11.56 -10.20 16.63
CA LYS A 9 -12.67 -9.53 15.93
C LYS A 9 -12.60 -8.04 16.29
N TYR A 10 -11.93 -7.24 15.48
CA TYR A 10 -12.01 -5.79 15.60
C TYR A 10 -13.41 -5.33 15.15
N VAL A 11 -14.22 -4.89 16.11
CA VAL A 11 -15.46 -4.15 15.87
C VAL A 11 -15.10 -2.67 15.82
N ILE A 12 -15.18 -2.06 14.64
CA ILE A 12 -14.94 -0.63 14.44
C ILE A 12 -16.23 0.11 14.75
N LYS A 13 -16.18 1.06 15.69
CA LYS A 13 -17.31 1.94 16.04
C LYS A 13 -16.85 3.39 15.91
N GLN A 14 -17.03 3.99 14.74
CA GLN A 14 -17.17 5.45 14.56
C GLN A 14 -17.82 5.75 13.20
N PHE A 15 -18.71 6.75 13.18
CA PHE A 15 -19.63 7.16 12.10
C PHE A 15 -20.92 6.36 11.87
N GLY A 16 -21.67 5.97 12.92
CA GLY A 16 -23.14 5.74 12.85
C GLY A 16 -23.70 4.72 11.82
N LYS A 17 -22.85 4.14 10.98
CA LYS A 17 -23.11 3.07 10.03
C LYS A 17 -22.17 1.97 10.44
N LEU A 18 -22.77 0.88 10.90
CA LEU A 18 -22.12 -0.42 10.95
C LEU A 18 -21.59 -0.71 9.54
N ILE A 19 -20.33 -0.39 9.26
CA ILE A 19 -19.61 -1.10 8.22
C ILE A 19 -19.29 -2.45 8.85
N SER A 20 -20.30 -3.31 8.83
CA SER A 20 -20.09 -4.75 8.88
C SER A 20 -18.90 -5.05 7.95
N PRO A 21 -17.89 -5.83 8.37
CA PRO A 21 -17.03 -6.46 7.38
C PRO A 21 -18.01 -7.31 6.57
N PHE A 22 -18.41 -6.83 5.39
CA PHE A 22 -19.38 -7.47 4.51
C PHE A 22 -18.87 -8.87 4.15
N SER A 23 -19.14 -9.81 5.06
CA SER A 23 -19.12 -11.23 4.85
C SER A 23 -20.54 -11.61 4.43
N THR A 24 -21.01 -11.05 3.32
CA THR A 24 -21.95 -11.76 2.47
C THR A 24 -21.15 -12.88 1.83
N GLN A 25 -20.89 -13.91 2.62
CA GLN A 25 -20.31 -15.15 2.17
C GLN A 25 -21.41 -15.82 1.35
N ILE A 26 -21.50 -15.42 0.07
CA ILE A 26 -22.18 -16.23 -0.93
C ILE A 26 -21.60 -17.63 -0.74
N LYS A 27 -22.46 -18.61 -0.51
CA LYS A 27 -21.99 -19.97 -0.29
C LYS A 27 -21.24 -20.37 -1.56
N ILE A 28 -20.09 -21.02 -1.42
CA ILE A 28 -19.29 -21.46 -2.57
C ILE A 28 -20.19 -22.24 -3.55
N ASP A 29 -21.14 -22.99 -2.98
CA ASP A 29 -22.26 -23.68 -3.62
C ASP A 29 -23.00 -22.78 -4.61
N ASP A 30 -23.45 -21.59 -4.21
CA ASP A 30 -24.20 -20.67 -5.08
C ASP A 30 -23.35 -20.27 -6.30
N VAL A 31 -22.03 -20.09 -6.13
CA VAL A 31 -21.12 -19.75 -7.23
C VAL A 31 -20.94 -20.95 -8.17
N LEU A 32 -20.75 -22.15 -7.62
CA LEU A 32 -20.59 -23.37 -8.40
C LEU A 32 -21.85 -23.70 -9.21
N THR A 33 -23.03 -23.59 -8.59
CA THR A 33 -24.32 -23.79 -9.27
C THR A 33 -24.55 -22.71 -10.32
N THR A 34 -24.27 -21.45 -10.02
CA THR A 34 -24.53 -20.34 -10.96
C THR A 34 -23.62 -20.36 -12.18
N TYR A 35 -22.31 -20.59 -11.99
CA TYR A 35 -21.33 -20.43 -13.06
C TYR A 35 -20.95 -21.73 -13.76
N LEU A 36 -20.99 -22.87 -13.07
CA LEU A 36 -20.64 -24.18 -13.63
C LEU A 36 -21.85 -25.11 -13.80
N LYS A 37 -23.05 -24.70 -13.35
CA LYS A 37 -24.29 -25.50 -13.42
C LYS A 37 -24.16 -26.89 -12.80
N LEU A 38 -23.39 -27.01 -11.72
CA LEU A 38 -23.23 -28.27 -10.99
C LEU A 38 -24.49 -28.60 -10.19
N ASP A 39 -24.80 -29.90 -10.10
CA ASP A 39 -25.89 -30.42 -9.29
C ASP A 39 -25.48 -30.54 -7.81
N ASN A 40 -26.48 -30.57 -6.92
CA ASN A 40 -26.25 -30.59 -5.47
C ASN A 40 -25.43 -31.80 -5.01
N ASN A 41 -25.59 -32.98 -5.65
CA ASN A 41 -24.82 -34.17 -5.31
C ASN A 41 -23.33 -33.98 -5.62
N THR A 42 -22.97 -33.36 -6.75
CA THR A 42 -21.57 -33.04 -7.07
C THR A 42 -20.99 -32.05 -6.06
N ILE A 43 -21.77 -31.05 -5.64
CA ILE A 43 -21.33 -30.07 -4.63
C ILE A 43 -21.08 -30.74 -3.27
N GLU A 44 -21.94 -31.67 -2.85
CA GLU A 44 -21.74 -32.44 -1.61
C GLU A 44 -20.46 -33.29 -1.65
N THR A 45 -20.17 -33.96 -2.77
CA THR A 45 -18.90 -34.71 -2.91
C THR A 45 -17.69 -33.78 -2.79
N LEU A 46 -17.75 -32.56 -3.35
CA LEU A 46 -16.67 -31.57 -3.23
C LEU A 46 -16.44 -31.12 -1.77
N HIS A 47 -17.50 -30.99 -0.97
CA HIS A 47 -17.39 -30.68 0.47
C HIS A 47 -16.69 -31.77 1.27
N GLU A 48 -16.93 -33.04 0.94
CA GLU A 48 -16.20 -34.15 1.57
C GLU A 48 -14.70 -34.13 1.23
N TYR A 49 -14.36 -33.74 0.00
CA TYR A 49 -12.96 -33.54 -0.41
C TYR A 49 -12.32 -32.30 0.24
N GLU A 50 -13.06 -31.20 0.41
CA GLU A 50 -12.58 -29.98 1.08
C GLU A 50 -12.20 -30.26 2.55
N LYS A 51 -13.05 -31.02 3.27
CA LYS A 51 -12.78 -31.46 4.65
C LYS A 51 -11.49 -32.28 4.77
N LYS A 52 -11.17 -33.08 3.75
CA LYS A 52 -9.96 -33.92 3.70
C LYS A 52 -8.69 -33.16 3.32
N SER A 53 -8.79 -32.05 2.60
CA SER A 53 -7.65 -31.44 1.88
C SER A 53 -7.02 -30.20 2.54
N LYS A 54 -7.47 -29.77 3.73
CA LYS A 54 -6.94 -28.57 4.45
C LYS A 54 -6.88 -27.32 3.54
N ILE A 55 -7.83 -27.17 2.62
CA ILE A 55 -7.85 -26.07 1.66
C ILE A 55 -8.22 -24.77 2.39
N THR A 56 -7.38 -23.74 2.21
CA THR A 56 -7.55 -22.43 2.83
C THR A 56 -8.52 -21.55 2.06
N LYS A 57 -9.08 -20.53 2.73
CA LYS A 57 -10.02 -19.53 2.19
C LYS A 57 -9.57 -18.99 0.82
N ILE A 58 -10.23 -19.42 -0.26
CA ILE A 58 -10.12 -18.84 -1.60
C ILE A 58 -10.89 -17.51 -1.63
N SER A 59 -10.35 -16.47 -2.27
CA SER A 59 -11.11 -15.23 -2.44
C SER A 59 -12.26 -15.44 -3.43
N LYS A 60 -13.42 -14.85 -3.14
CA LYS A 60 -14.64 -14.98 -3.97
C LYS A 60 -14.39 -14.64 -5.44
N ASN A 61 -13.69 -13.52 -5.70
CA ASN A 61 -13.40 -13.06 -7.07
C ASN A 61 -12.56 -14.07 -7.86
N ARG A 62 -11.60 -14.74 -7.20
CA ARG A 62 -10.79 -15.77 -7.84
C ARG A 62 -11.61 -16.99 -8.22
N LEU A 63 -12.48 -17.44 -7.32
CA LEU A 63 -13.34 -18.60 -7.56
C LEU A 63 -14.29 -18.34 -8.73
N VAL A 64 -14.94 -17.18 -8.75
CA VAL A 64 -15.80 -16.75 -9.86
C VAL A 64 -15.03 -16.70 -11.19
N ARG A 65 -13.86 -16.05 -11.23
CA ARG A 65 -13.03 -15.96 -12.45
C ARG A 65 -12.59 -17.34 -12.97
N ASN A 66 -12.25 -18.26 -12.07
CA ASN A 66 -11.86 -19.61 -12.46
C ASN A 66 -13.04 -20.41 -13.01
N CYS A 67 -14.23 -20.28 -12.41
CA CYS A 67 -15.45 -20.91 -12.93
C CYS A 67 -15.80 -20.39 -14.33
N ILE A 68 -15.74 -19.06 -14.52
CA ILE A 68 -15.95 -18.43 -15.83
C ILE A 68 -14.94 -18.97 -16.85
N THR A 69 -13.64 -18.99 -16.51
CA THR A 69 -12.60 -19.55 -17.38
C THR A 69 -12.89 -21.00 -17.79
N LEU A 70 -13.22 -21.87 -16.83
CA LEU A 70 -13.49 -23.28 -17.14
C LEU A 70 -14.69 -23.44 -18.09
N ARG A 71 -15.75 -22.66 -17.87
CA ARG A 71 -16.93 -22.65 -18.73
C ARG A 71 -16.62 -22.09 -20.13
N ASP A 72 -15.95 -20.95 -20.20
CA ASP A 72 -15.69 -20.25 -21.47
C ASP A 72 -14.74 -21.05 -22.39
N PHE A 73 -13.89 -21.91 -21.82
CA PHE A 73 -13.04 -22.83 -22.58
C PHE A 73 -13.65 -24.22 -22.83
N ASP A 74 -14.91 -24.43 -22.42
CA ASP A 74 -15.67 -25.68 -22.53
C ASP A 74 -14.93 -26.89 -21.91
N ILE A 75 -14.46 -26.73 -20.67
CA ILE A 75 -13.70 -27.78 -19.96
C ILE A 75 -14.66 -28.84 -19.43
N ARG A 76 -14.40 -30.11 -19.80
CA ARG A 76 -15.17 -31.25 -19.30
C ARG A 76 -14.94 -31.47 -17.80
N LEU A 77 -16.04 -31.53 -17.04
CA LEU A 77 -16.02 -31.65 -15.58
C LEU A 77 -16.15 -33.10 -15.07
N GLU A 78 -16.07 -34.10 -15.94
CA GLU A 78 -16.32 -35.52 -15.64
C GLU A 78 -15.55 -36.09 -14.42
N LYS A 79 -14.40 -35.50 -14.06
CA LYS A 79 -13.61 -35.86 -12.86
C LYS A 79 -13.65 -34.75 -11.82
N ASN A 80 -14.77 -34.67 -11.10
CA ASN A 80 -15.02 -33.67 -10.05
C ASN A 80 -13.93 -33.63 -8.95
N GLU A 81 -13.22 -34.74 -8.72
CA GLU A 81 -12.11 -34.83 -7.76
C GLU A 81 -10.98 -33.82 -8.00
N TYR A 82 -10.80 -33.32 -9.24
CA TYR A 82 -9.75 -32.35 -9.58
C TYR A 82 -10.25 -30.92 -9.69
N LEU A 83 -11.56 -30.71 -9.62
CA LEU A 83 -12.16 -29.39 -9.82
C LEU A 83 -11.65 -28.40 -8.77
N LEU A 84 -11.65 -28.80 -7.49
CA LEU A 84 -11.26 -27.93 -6.39
C LEU A 84 -9.78 -27.50 -6.52
N GLU A 85 -8.89 -28.44 -6.88
CA GLU A 85 -7.48 -28.14 -7.14
C GLU A 85 -7.29 -27.17 -8.32
N CYS A 86 -8.12 -27.28 -9.36
CA CYS A 86 -8.10 -26.36 -10.50
C CYS A 86 -8.64 -24.97 -10.12
N LEU A 87 -9.72 -24.90 -9.34
CA LEU A 87 -10.28 -23.65 -8.83
C LEU A 87 -9.35 -22.94 -7.83
N MET A 88 -8.44 -23.69 -7.18
CA MET A 88 -7.36 -23.13 -6.38
C MET A 88 -6.21 -22.57 -7.19
N LEU A 89 -6.14 -22.75 -8.51
CA LEU A 89 -5.09 -22.15 -9.32
C LEU A 89 -5.28 -20.64 -9.44
N ASP A 90 -4.18 -19.93 -9.69
CA ASP A 90 -4.26 -18.51 -10.04
C ASP A 90 -5.00 -18.39 -11.39
N PRO A 91 -5.95 -17.45 -11.57
CA PRO A 91 -6.78 -17.40 -12.78
C PRO A 91 -5.96 -17.31 -14.07
N LYS A 92 -4.90 -16.50 -14.04
CA LYS A 92 -3.98 -16.39 -15.16
C LYS A 92 -3.27 -17.72 -15.42
N LEU A 93 -2.81 -18.40 -14.37
CA LEU A 93 -2.15 -19.70 -14.50
C LEU A 93 -3.10 -20.77 -15.08
N LEU A 94 -4.34 -20.81 -14.60
CA LEU A 94 -5.36 -21.73 -15.09
C LEU A 94 -5.62 -21.54 -16.59
N LYS A 95 -5.90 -20.29 -17.00
CA LYS A 95 -6.10 -19.90 -18.40
C LYS A 95 -4.91 -20.29 -19.27
N ASN A 96 -3.69 -19.98 -18.83
CA ASN A 96 -2.47 -20.32 -19.56
C ASN A 96 -2.27 -21.82 -19.71
N ARG A 97 -2.53 -22.62 -18.67
CA ARG A 97 -2.43 -24.09 -18.78
C ARG A 97 -3.39 -24.62 -19.85
N ILE A 98 -4.64 -24.16 -19.85
CA ILE A 98 -5.65 -24.57 -20.83
C ILE A 98 -5.19 -24.18 -22.25
N LEU A 99 -4.82 -22.92 -22.45
CA LEU A 99 -4.39 -22.42 -23.74
C LEU A 99 -3.15 -23.14 -24.27
N VAL A 100 -2.13 -23.34 -23.43
CA VAL A 100 -0.91 -24.08 -23.80
C VAL A 100 -1.23 -25.52 -24.21
N LEU A 101 -2.15 -26.20 -23.50
CA LEU A 101 -2.56 -27.56 -23.85
C LEU A 101 -3.26 -27.62 -25.22
N LYS A 102 -4.16 -26.66 -25.50
CA LYS A 102 -4.79 -26.53 -26.83
C LYS A 102 -3.77 -26.20 -27.92
N GLU A 103 -2.86 -25.28 -27.62
CA GLU A 103 -1.77 -24.84 -28.49
C GLU A 103 -0.80 -25.96 -28.89
N VAL A 104 -0.53 -26.93 -27.99
CA VAL A 104 0.29 -28.10 -28.31
C VAL A 104 -0.47 -29.23 -29.03
N GLY A 105 -1.77 -29.05 -29.28
CA GLY A 105 -2.60 -29.94 -30.10
C GLY A 105 -3.56 -30.86 -29.33
N ILE A 106 -3.90 -30.56 -28.06
CA ILE A 106 -4.99 -31.27 -27.38
C ILE A 106 -6.32 -30.58 -27.74
N ASP A 107 -7.18 -31.26 -28.48
CA ASP A 107 -8.46 -30.71 -28.93
C ASP A 107 -9.45 -30.50 -27.78
N SER A 108 -9.56 -31.49 -26.88
CA SER A 108 -10.49 -31.46 -25.75
C SER A 108 -9.73 -31.54 -24.41
N VAL A 109 -9.64 -30.41 -23.72
CA VAL A 109 -8.97 -30.31 -22.41
C VAL A 109 -9.96 -30.62 -21.28
N ASP A 110 -9.57 -31.51 -20.36
CA ASP A 110 -10.33 -31.83 -19.15
C ASP A 110 -9.58 -31.38 -17.86
N LEU A 111 -10.25 -31.50 -16.71
CA LEU A 111 -9.67 -31.17 -15.39
C LEU A 111 -8.38 -31.96 -15.06
N SER A 112 -8.28 -33.20 -15.53
CA SER A 112 -7.11 -34.06 -15.28
C SER A 112 -5.87 -33.56 -16.02
N HIS A 113 -6.04 -33.03 -17.24
CA HIS A 113 -4.96 -32.40 -18.00
C HIS A 113 -4.44 -31.15 -17.27
N ILE A 114 -5.33 -30.31 -16.77
CA ILE A 114 -4.99 -29.06 -16.07
C ILE A 114 -4.22 -29.36 -14.77
N ARG A 115 -4.70 -30.32 -13.98
CA ARG A 115 -4.03 -30.78 -12.75
C ARG A 115 -2.64 -31.35 -13.08
N ARG A 116 -2.58 -32.26 -14.05
CA ARG A 116 -1.35 -32.99 -14.42
C ARG A 116 -0.45 -32.23 -15.38
N PHE A 117 -0.74 -30.95 -15.64
CA PHE A 117 -0.03 -30.12 -16.61
C PHE A 117 1.50 -30.24 -16.50
N SER A 118 2.06 -30.13 -15.29
CA SER A 118 3.52 -30.26 -15.10
C SER A 118 4.05 -31.63 -15.56
N ALA A 119 3.37 -32.71 -15.15
CA ALA A 119 3.76 -34.07 -15.53
C ALA A 119 3.64 -34.30 -17.05
N LEU A 120 2.61 -33.75 -17.69
CA LEU A 120 2.46 -33.76 -19.14
C LEU A 120 3.61 -33.00 -19.81
N MET A 121 3.97 -31.81 -19.29
CA MET A 121 5.04 -30.99 -19.83
C MET A 121 6.44 -31.61 -19.74
N HIS A 122 6.61 -32.63 -18.89
CA HIS A 122 7.85 -33.39 -18.74
C HIS A 122 7.97 -34.61 -19.67
N LYS A 123 6.87 -35.03 -20.33
CA LYS A 123 6.92 -36.13 -21.31
C LYS A 123 7.67 -35.72 -22.56
N SER A 124 8.28 -36.69 -23.24
CA SER A 124 8.86 -36.44 -24.57
C SER A 124 7.76 -36.11 -25.57
N VAL A 125 8.06 -35.36 -26.64
CA VAL A 125 7.08 -35.05 -27.69
C VAL A 125 6.44 -36.32 -28.24
N HIS A 126 7.23 -37.38 -28.46
CA HIS A 126 6.71 -38.67 -28.92
C HIS A 126 5.72 -39.32 -27.93
N GLN A 127 6.07 -39.37 -26.64
CA GLN A 127 5.19 -39.93 -25.61
C GLN A 127 3.92 -39.10 -25.42
N PHE A 128 4.04 -37.78 -25.52
CA PHE A 128 2.91 -36.87 -25.42
C PHE A 128 1.94 -37.06 -26.58
N LYS A 129 2.45 -37.09 -27.82
CA LYS A 129 1.63 -37.35 -29.02
C LYS A 129 0.89 -38.69 -28.93
N LYS A 130 1.60 -39.77 -28.54
CA LYS A 130 1.00 -41.11 -28.36
C LYS A 130 -0.09 -41.15 -27.29
N LEU A 131 0.05 -40.36 -26.22
CA LEU A 131 -0.90 -40.39 -25.10
C LEU A 131 -2.20 -39.66 -25.42
N HIS A 132 -2.17 -38.74 -26.38
CA HIS A 132 -3.30 -37.89 -26.77
C HIS A 132 -3.74 -38.11 -28.21
N ASP A 133 -3.34 -39.25 -28.82
CA ASP A 133 -3.66 -39.63 -30.20
C ASP A 133 -3.35 -38.55 -31.27
N ILE A 134 -2.34 -37.71 -31.00
CA ILE A 134 -1.88 -36.70 -31.95
C ILE A 134 -1.02 -37.40 -33.01
N SER A 135 -1.35 -37.18 -34.29
CA SER A 135 -0.60 -37.79 -35.40
C SER A 135 0.90 -37.51 -35.30
N SER A 136 1.72 -38.54 -35.52
CA SER A 136 3.18 -38.42 -35.51
C SER A 136 3.69 -37.45 -36.58
N SER A 137 2.96 -37.30 -37.69
CA SER A 137 3.25 -36.37 -38.78
C SER A 137 2.81 -34.92 -38.51
N GLN A 138 1.95 -34.69 -37.51
CA GLN A 138 1.49 -33.34 -37.16
C GLN A 138 2.61 -32.58 -36.45
N SER A 139 3.01 -31.44 -37.00
CA SER A 139 4.00 -30.55 -36.39
C SER A 139 3.32 -29.65 -35.36
N ILE A 140 3.69 -29.82 -34.09
CA ILE A 140 3.18 -28.99 -32.98
C ILE A 140 3.52 -27.51 -33.24
N MET A 141 4.70 -27.23 -33.79
CA MET A 141 5.11 -25.87 -34.17
C MET A 141 4.16 -25.23 -35.20
N ARG A 142 3.70 -25.99 -36.20
CA ARG A 142 2.73 -25.47 -37.19
C ARG A 142 1.38 -25.17 -36.55
N THR A 143 0.89 -26.06 -35.67
CA THR A 143 -0.33 -25.82 -34.89
C THR A 143 -0.20 -24.55 -34.04
N LEU A 144 0.92 -24.38 -33.35
CA LEU A 144 1.20 -23.20 -32.53
C LEU A 144 1.13 -21.89 -33.33
N PHE A 145 1.79 -21.82 -34.47
CA PHE A 145 1.86 -20.58 -35.26
C PHE A 145 0.60 -20.28 -36.07
N SER A 146 -0.09 -21.32 -36.54
CA SER A 146 -1.39 -21.15 -37.21
C SER A 146 -2.42 -20.54 -36.26
N ASN A 147 -2.42 -20.94 -34.99
CA ASN A 147 -3.31 -20.37 -33.95
C ASN A 147 -3.07 -18.88 -33.67
N VAL A 148 -1.90 -18.35 -34.03
CA VAL A 148 -1.52 -16.94 -33.82
C VAL A 148 -1.58 -16.14 -35.13
N GLY A 149 -2.01 -16.76 -36.24
CA GLY A 149 -2.11 -16.12 -37.55
C GLY A 149 -0.75 -15.83 -38.20
N VAL A 150 0.32 -16.49 -37.76
CA VAL A 150 1.68 -16.27 -38.28
C VAL A 150 1.96 -17.27 -39.39
N LYS A 151 2.09 -16.79 -40.63
CA LYS A 151 2.64 -17.58 -41.73
C LYS A 151 4.15 -17.73 -41.50
N VAL A 152 4.57 -18.90 -41.05
CA VAL A 152 6.00 -19.18 -40.84
C VAL A 152 6.55 -19.89 -42.07
N ASP A 153 7.49 -19.24 -42.75
CA ASP A 153 8.51 -19.94 -43.53
C ASP A 153 9.48 -20.56 -42.51
N ILE A 154 9.19 -21.79 -42.07
CA ILE A 154 9.87 -22.46 -40.95
C ILE A 154 11.37 -22.51 -41.24
N PRO A 155 12.23 -21.79 -40.49
CA PRO A 155 13.66 -21.87 -40.73
C PRO A 155 14.19 -23.16 -40.14
N ASP A 156 15.00 -23.82 -40.95
CA ASP A 156 15.91 -24.90 -40.61
C ASP A 156 15.29 -26.21 -40.12
N GLN A 157 15.34 -27.20 -41.03
CA GLN A 157 15.31 -28.64 -40.76
C GLN A 157 16.18 -29.09 -39.57
N LYS A 158 17.12 -28.27 -39.08
CA LYS A 158 17.94 -28.57 -37.88
C LYS A 158 17.15 -28.53 -36.57
N MET A 159 16.14 -27.65 -36.41
CA MET A 159 15.29 -27.64 -35.19
C MET A 159 14.37 -28.87 -35.11
N LEU A 160 13.82 -29.27 -36.25
CA LEU A 160 12.90 -30.41 -36.38
C LEU A 160 13.60 -31.76 -36.14
N LYS A 161 14.89 -31.89 -36.48
CA LYS A 161 15.65 -33.14 -36.37
C LYS A 161 15.80 -33.70 -34.94
N LYS A 162 15.54 -32.91 -33.87
CA LYS A 162 15.60 -33.36 -32.46
C LYS A 162 14.26 -33.32 -31.72
N GLU A 163 13.14 -33.00 -32.39
CA GLU A 163 11.82 -32.80 -31.77
C GLU A 163 11.38 -33.99 -30.91
N SER A 164 11.50 -35.22 -31.44
CA SER A 164 10.90 -36.42 -30.84
C SER A 164 11.42 -36.78 -29.44
N ARG A 165 12.69 -36.45 -29.13
CA ARG A 165 13.35 -36.75 -27.85
C ARG A 165 13.26 -35.60 -26.85
N MET A 166 12.87 -34.40 -27.28
CA MET A 166 12.74 -33.25 -26.38
C MET A 166 11.50 -33.40 -25.49
N ARG A 167 11.58 -32.83 -24.27
CA ARG A 167 10.39 -32.68 -23.42
C ARG A 167 9.47 -31.63 -24.04
N ILE A 168 8.16 -31.88 -24.04
CA ILE A 168 7.19 -30.98 -24.67
C ILE A 168 7.27 -29.56 -24.10
N GLY A 169 7.49 -29.40 -22.80
CA GLY A 169 7.65 -28.08 -22.20
C GLY A 169 8.90 -27.32 -22.66
N SER A 170 10.00 -28.03 -22.94
CA SER A 170 11.21 -27.43 -23.51
C SER A 170 11.03 -27.07 -24.98
N TYR A 171 10.32 -27.92 -25.72
CA TYR A 171 9.98 -27.68 -27.12
C TYR A 171 9.03 -26.50 -27.30
N TYR A 172 8.01 -26.39 -26.45
CA TYR A 172 7.09 -25.26 -26.41
C TYR A 172 7.84 -23.94 -26.15
N GLN A 173 8.72 -23.93 -25.14
CA GLN A 173 9.55 -22.77 -24.83
C GLN A 173 10.41 -22.34 -26.01
N LEU A 174 10.98 -23.30 -26.76
CA LEU A 174 11.76 -23.02 -27.97
C LEU A 174 10.92 -22.33 -29.04
N CYS A 175 9.68 -22.78 -29.26
CA CYS A 175 8.74 -22.16 -30.19
C CYS A 175 8.39 -20.73 -29.77
N VAL A 176 8.16 -20.50 -28.47
CA VAL A 176 7.88 -19.16 -27.92
C VAL A 176 9.05 -18.20 -28.14
N VAL A 177 10.28 -18.68 -27.93
CA VAL A 177 11.50 -17.89 -28.15
C VAL A 177 11.68 -17.53 -29.61
N TYR A 178 11.44 -18.50 -30.49
CA TYR A 178 11.48 -18.29 -31.93
C TYR A 178 10.47 -17.20 -32.34
N HIS A 179 9.23 -17.30 -31.87
CA HIS A 179 8.19 -16.32 -32.14
C HIS A 179 8.59 -14.89 -31.71
N LYS A 180 9.07 -14.77 -30.46
CA LYS A 180 9.42 -13.48 -29.87
C LYS A 180 10.59 -12.80 -30.57
N THR A 181 11.60 -13.60 -30.96
CA THR A 181 12.82 -13.09 -31.59
C THR A 181 12.56 -12.66 -33.03
N TYR A 182 11.95 -13.53 -33.83
CA TYR A 182 11.83 -13.33 -35.26
C TYR A 182 10.57 -12.57 -35.68
N HIS A 183 9.45 -12.78 -34.98
CA HIS A 183 8.17 -12.13 -35.34
C HIS A 183 7.90 -10.88 -34.50
N MET A 184 8.11 -10.94 -33.18
CA MET A 184 7.84 -9.78 -32.31
C MET A 184 8.99 -8.77 -32.24
N LYS A 185 10.22 -9.15 -32.64
CA LYS A 185 11.45 -8.33 -32.54
C LYS A 185 11.74 -7.82 -31.12
N LEU A 186 11.42 -8.64 -30.10
CA LEU A 186 11.58 -8.32 -28.67
C LEU A 186 12.67 -9.19 -28.00
N HIS A 187 13.80 -9.39 -28.67
CA HIS A 187 14.89 -10.23 -28.16
C HIS A 187 15.56 -9.63 -26.92
N ASP A 188 15.71 -10.43 -25.86
CA ASP A 188 16.48 -10.09 -24.65
C ASP A 188 16.97 -11.39 -23.97
N GLU A 189 18.28 -11.47 -23.72
CA GLU A 189 18.93 -12.60 -23.05
C GLU A 189 18.55 -12.75 -21.57
N LEU A 190 18.23 -11.64 -20.89
CA LEU A 190 17.86 -11.67 -19.47
C LEU A 190 16.50 -12.33 -19.24
N PHE A 191 15.64 -12.35 -20.26
CA PHE A 191 14.35 -13.02 -20.23
C PHE A 191 14.46 -14.53 -20.00
N TYR A 192 15.52 -15.17 -20.50
CA TYR A 192 15.72 -16.63 -20.39
C TYR A 192 15.92 -17.10 -18.94
N LYS A 193 16.37 -16.20 -18.05
CA LYS A 193 16.57 -16.51 -16.63
C LYS A 193 15.27 -16.47 -15.82
N GLN A 194 14.18 -15.90 -16.34
CA GLN A 194 12.93 -15.74 -15.61
C GLN A 194 12.03 -17.00 -15.71
N LYS A 195 12.10 -17.87 -14.70
CA LYS A 195 11.27 -19.10 -14.58
C LYS A 195 9.75 -18.88 -14.73
N ARG A 196 9.25 -17.66 -14.47
CA ARG A 196 7.82 -17.34 -14.43
C ARG A 196 7.11 -17.32 -15.80
N MET A 197 7.85 -17.30 -16.91
CA MET A 197 7.28 -17.20 -18.26
C MET A 197 7.43 -18.48 -19.10
N LYS A 198 7.73 -19.61 -18.46
CA LYS A 198 7.99 -20.88 -19.17
C LYS A 198 6.77 -21.41 -19.94
N TYR A 199 5.56 -21.13 -19.46
CA TYR A 199 4.30 -21.65 -20.01
C TYR A 199 3.27 -20.53 -20.23
N LEU A 200 3.69 -19.44 -20.87
CA LEU A 200 2.80 -18.38 -21.29
C LEU A 200 2.31 -18.69 -22.71
N SER A 201 0.99 -18.72 -22.91
CA SER A 201 0.35 -18.95 -24.21
C SER A 201 0.83 -17.92 -25.24
N LEU A 202 1.09 -18.38 -26.47
CA LEU A 202 1.44 -17.49 -27.58
C LEU A 202 0.26 -16.61 -28.01
N ALA A 203 -0.95 -17.17 -28.00
CA ALA A 203 -2.17 -16.41 -28.25
C ALA A 203 -2.35 -15.31 -27.20
N GLU A 204 -2.18 -15.65 -25.91
CA GLU A 204 -2.28 -14.68 -24.82
C GLU A 204 -1.18 -13.62 -24.90
N MET A 205 0.06 -14.00 -25.24
CA MET A 205 1.17 -13.07 -25.43
C MET A 205 0.89 -12.08 -26.57
N SER A 206 0.33 -12.56 -27.67
CA SER A 206 -0.02 -11.73 -28.83
C SER A 206 -1.14 -10.75 -28.48
N ARG A 207 -2.19 -11.22 -27.79
CA ARG A 207 -3.26 -10.35 -27.28
C ARG A 207 -2.74 -9.34 -26.25
N THR A 208 -1.81 -9.75 -25.39
CA THR A 208 -1.16 -8.84 -24.43
C THR A 208 -0.42 -7.72 -25.17
N LEU A 209 0.36 -8.06 -26.20
CA LEU A 209 1.08 -7.08 -27.00
C LEU A 209 0.14 -6.12 -27.71
N ASP A 210 -0.94 -6.63 -28.31
CA ASP A 210 -1.95 -5.82 -28.98
C ASP A 210 -2.56 -4.78 -28.01
N VAL A 211 -2.99 -5.22 -26.82
CA VAL A 211 -3.53 -4.31 -25.80
C VAL A 211 -2.48 -3.30 -25.31
N LEU A 212 -1.25 -3.72 -25.05
CA LEU A 212 -0.20 -2.82 -24.57
C LEU A 212 0.22 -1.79 -25.64
N GLN A 213 0.27 -2.18 -26.91
CA GLN A 213 0.67 -1.28 -28.01
C GLN A 213 -0.47 -0.36 -28.42
N HIS A 214 -1.69 -0.87 -28.59
CA HIS A 214 -2.80 -0.11 -29.15
C HIS A 214 -3.64 0.59 -28.10
N LYS A 215 -3.90 -0.05 -26.94
CA LYS A 215 -4.73 0.55 -25.87
C LYS A 215 -3.90 1.33 -24.85
N CYS A 216 -2.75 0.81 -24.42
CA CYS A 216 -1.83 1.53 -23.53
C CYS A 216 -0.85 2.45 -24.27
N GLN A 217 -0.82 2.40 -25.61
CA GLN A 217 0.04 3.24 -26.45
C GLN A 217 1.53 3.12 -26.08
N PHE A 218 2.00 1.92 -25.74
CA PHE A 218 3.42 1.69 -25.47
C PHE A 218 4.17 1.45 -26.77
N ASP A 219 5.25 2.21 -26.96
CA ASP A 219 6.17 1.96 -28.05
C ASP A 219 7.02 0.69 -27.80
N LYS A 220 7.72 0.27 -28.84
CA LYS A 220 8.53 -0.97 -28.78
C LYS A 220 9.71 -0.84 -27.82
N GLU A 221 10.30 0.35 -27.68
CA GLU A 221 11.46 0.57 -26.80
C GLU A 221 11.06 0.49 -25.33
N PHE A 222 9.91 1.06 -24.97
CA PHE A 222 9.31 0.95 -23.66
C PHE A 222 9.02 -0.50 -23.29
N LEU A 223 8.45 -1.29 -24.22
CA LEU A 223 8.17 -2.71 -24.00
C LEU A 223 9.44 -3.54 -23.86
N LYS A 224 10.51 -3.21 -24.58
CA LYS A 224 11.84 -3.85 -24.40
C LYS A 224 12.40 -3.57 -23.01
N GLN A 225 12.27 -2.36 -22.49
CA GLN A 225 12.71 -2.02 -21.13
C GLN A 225 11.83 -2.67 -20.04
N HIS A 226 10.57 -2.97 -20.37
CA HIS A 226 9.56 -3.46 -19.42
C HIS A 226 8.99 -4.83 -19.82
N LEU A 227 9.84 -5.77 -20.26
CA LEU A 227 9.41 -7.10 -20.72
C LEU A 227 8.57 -7.90 -19.72
N TYR A 228 8.68 -7.60 -18.43
CA TYR A 228 7.83 -8.19 -17.40
C TYR A 228 6.34 -7.95 -17.69
N LEU A 229 5.97 -6.87 -18.39
CA LEU A 229 4.59 -6.54 -18.78
C LEU A 229 3.96 -7.56 -19.72
N LEU A 230 4.73 -8.36 -20.45
CA LEU A 230 4.18 -9.48 -21.22
C LEU A 230 3.52 -10.54 -20.32
N ASN A 231 3.79 -10.49 -19.02
CA ASN A 231 3.20 -11.35 -18.03
C ASN A 231 2.03 -10.70 -17.25
N VAL A 232 1.43 -9.61 -17.73
CA VAL A 232 0.16 -9.12 -17.16
C VAL A 232 -1.01 -10.05 -17.50
N ASP A 233 -2.12 -9.92 -16.76
CA ASP A 233 -3.40 -10.53 -17.12
C ASP A 233 -4.15 -9.56 -18.02
N VAL A 234 -4.34 -9.92 -19.29
CA VAL A 234 -4.92 -9.04 -20.31
C VAL A 234 -6.34 -8.64 -19.96
N ASP A 235 -7.13 -9.59 -19.46
CA ASP A 235 -8.54 -9.33 -19.13
C ASP A 235 -8.63 -8.32 -17.98
N ASN A 236 -7.73 -8.43 -16.98
CA ASN A 236 -7.62 -7.45 -15.91
C ASN A 236 -7.12 -6.08 -16.41
N VAL A 237 -6.19 -6.04 -17.36
CA VAL A 237 -5.72 -4.76 -17.96
C VAL A 237 -6.83 -4.07 -18.72
N GLU A 238 -7.61 -4.80 -19.53
CA GLU A 238 -8.74 -4.22 -20.25
C GLU A 238 -9.82 -3.71 -19.28
N GLN A 239 -10.11 -4.48 -18.23
CA GLN A 239 -11.00 -4.04 -17.16
C GLN A 239 -10.46 -2.77 -16.48
N PHE A 240 -9.17 -2.71 -16.19
CA PHE A 240 -8.52 -1.56 -15.57
C PHE A 240 -8.67 -0.30 -16.42
N LEU A 241 -8.39 -0.41 -17.73
CA LEU A 241 -8.50 0.71 -18.67
C LEU A 241 -9.95 1.19 -18.81
N ASN A 242 -10.92 0.28 -18.82
CA ASN A 242 -12.34 0.62 -18.92
C ASN A 242 -12.85 1.31 -17.64
N GLU A 243 -12.54 0.74 -16.48
CA GLU A 243 -13.01 1.22 -15.17
C GLU A 243 -12.43 2.62 -14.86
N PHE A 244 -11.17 2.85 -15.21
CA PHE A 244 -10.46 4.09 -14.90
C PHE A 244 -10.32 5.03 -16.10
N LYS A 245 -11.07 4.82 -17.18
CA LYS A 245 -11.01 5.60 -18.42
C LYS A 245 -11.13 7.11 -18.20
N TYR A 246 -12.06 7.51 -17.32
CA TYR A 246 -12.36 8.91 -17.02
C TYR A 246 -11.69 9.40 -15.73
N LEU A 247 -10.93 8.53 -15.04
CA LEU A 247 -10.22 8.91 -13.83
C LEU A 247 -9.06 9.83 -14.21
N LYS A 248 -9.11 11.08 -13.73
CA LYS A 248 -8.00 12.02 -13.80
C LYS A 248 -7.38 12.17 -12.42
N ILE A 249 -6.06 12.02 -12.34
CA ILE A 249 -5.30 12.32 -11.13
C ILE A 249 -4.37 13.48 -11.47
N GLU A 250 -4.65 14.66 -10.92
CA GLU A 250 -3.89 15.90 -11.16
C GLU A 250 -3.70 16.20 -12.66
N ASN A 251 -4.81 16.20 -13.41
CA ASN A 251 -4.87 16.41 -14.86
C ASN A 251 -4.21 15.34 -15.74
N LYS A 252 -3.57 14.31 -15.16
CA LYS A 252 -3.08 13.17 -15.91
C LYS A 252 -4.13 12.10 -16.11
N ASN A 253 -4.11 11.51 -17.30
CA ASN A 253 -4.97 10.38 -17.62
C ASN A 253 -4.36 9.07 -17.09
N ILE A 254 -5.16 8.00 -17.11
CA ILE A 254 -4.71 6.69 -16.63
C ILE A 254 -3.52 6.13 -17.41
N ILE A 255 -3.42 6.40 -18.71
CA ILE A 255 -2.33 5.91 -19.57
C ILE A 255 -0.99 6.54 -19.13
N GLU A 256 -0.97 7.83 -18.84
CA GLU A 256 0.20 8.54 -18.34
C GLU A 256 0.64 8.01 -16.97
N ILE A 257 -0.33 7.69 -16.10
CA ILE A 257 -0.04 7.08 -14.80
C ILE A 257 0.60 5.70 -14.99
N ILE A 258 0.08 4.88 -15.90
CA ILE A 258 0.66 3.57 -16.19
C ILE A 258 2.07 3.72 -16.76
N ARG A 259 2.35 4.72 -17.61
CA ARG A 259 3.72 4.98 -18.11
C ARG A 259 4.70 5.31 -16.98
N ILE A 260 4.28 6.10 -15.98
CA ILE A 260 5.10 6.43 -14.81
C ILE A 260 5.28 5.20 -13.91
N TYR A 261 4.26 4.36 -13.77
CA TYR A 261 4.28 3.19 -12.90
C TYR A 261 3.62 1.96 -13.54
N PRO A 262 4.32 1.24 -14.45
CA PRO A 262 3.70 0.17 -15.25
C PRO A 262 3.28 -1.05 -14.43
N ARG A 263 3.92 -1.24 -13.26
CA ARG A 263 3.59 -2.34 -12.35
C ARG A 263 2.18 -2.24 -11.77
N ILE A 264 1.49 -1.10 -11.90
CA ILE A 264 0.09 -0.97 -11.52
C ILE A 264 -0.81 -1.98 -12.24
N LEU A 265 -0.46 -2.39 -13.47
CA LEU A 265 -1.23 -3.35 -14.27
C LEU A 265 -1.25 -4.78 -13.70
N PHE A 266 -0.37 -5.10 -12.75
CA PHE A 266 -0.38 -6.40 -12.05
C PHE A 266 -1.35 -6.45 -10.87
N ARG A 267 -1.97 -5.32 -10.54
CA ARG A 267 -2.91 -5.22 -9.42
C ARG A 267 -4.30 -5.56 -9.92
N ASP A 268 -5.08 -6.21 -9.06
CA ASP A 268 -6.49 -6.42 -9.36
C ASP A 268 -7.21 -5.07 -9.43
N THR A 269 -7.96 -4.87 -10.50
CA THR A 269 -8.74 -3.66 -10.74
C THR A 269 -9.73 -3.38 -9.60
N SER A 270 -10.36 -4.42 -9.04
CA SER A 270 -11.30 -4.26 -7.92
C SER A 270 -10.60 -3.81 -6.65
N GLU A 271 -9.41 -4.32 -6.36
CA GLU A 271 -8.63 -3.89 -5.19
C GLU A 271 -8.21 -2.42 -5.28
N ILE A 272 -7.82 -1.96 -6.46
CA ILE A 272 -7.48 -0.54 -6.67
C ILE A 272 -8.72 0.34 -6.50
N LYS A 273 -9.86 -0.07 -7.08
CA LYS A 273 -11.13 0.66 -6.94
C LYS A 273 -11.54 0.79 -5.48
N GLU A 274 -11.50 -0.30 -4.72
CA GLU A 274 -11.80 -0.27 -3.29
C GLU A 274 -10.83 0.63 -2.51
N LEU A 275 -9.54 0.58 -2.84
CA LEU A 275 -8.54 1.42 -2.17
C LEU A 275 -8.77 2.91 -2.46
N LEU A 276 -9.12 3.28 -3.69
CA LEU A 276 -9.47 4.65 -4.06
C LEU A 276 -10.74 5.13 -3.32
N GLN A 277 -11.75 4.27 -3.19
CA GLN A 277 -12.94 4.57 -2.38
C GLN A 277 -12.58 4.78 -0.90
N ILE A 278 -11.68 3.97 -0.37
CA ILE A 278 -11.18 4.14 1.00
C ILE A 278 -10.47 5.48 1.17
N PHE A 279 -9.64 5.87 0.19
CA PHE A 279 -8.97 7.17 0.23
C PHE A 279 -9.97 8.33 0.23
N GLN A 280 -11.05 8.23 -0.54
CA GLN A 280 -12.14 9.22 -0.52
C GLN A 280 -12.86 9.24 0.85
N ASN A 281 -13.18 8.07 1.41
CA ASN A 281 -13.86 7.96 2.69
C ASN A 281 -13.07 8.55 3.86
N PHE A 282 -11.73 8.44 3.82
CA PHE A 282 -10.84 9.05 4.81
C PHE A 282 -10.43 10.49 4.47
N GLU A 283 -11.03 11.10 3.44
CA GLU A 283 -10.73 12.45 2.98
C GLU A 283 -9.23 12.67 2.72
N ILE A 284 -8.55 11.64 2.17
CA ILE A 284 -7.14 11.76 1.79
C ILE A 284 -7.03 12.81 0.68
N PRO A 285 -6.19 13.86 0.84
CA PRO A 285 -6.10 14.91 -0.16
C PRO A 285 -5.72 14.35 -1.53
N HIS A 286 -6.42 14.79 -2.59
CA HIS A 286 -6.15 14.35 -3.96
C HIS A 286 -4.71 14.61 -4.40
N GLU A 287 -4.11 15.71 -3.94
CA GLU A 287 -2.68 16.04 -4.12
C GLU A 287 -1.75 14.92 -3.61
N SER A 288 -2.15 14.22 -2.55
CA SER A 288 -1.39 13.09 -1.99
C SER A 288 -1.33 11.90 -2.96
N LEU A 289 -2.39 11.68 -3.74
CA LEU A 289 -2.53 10.54 -4.64
C LEU A 289 -1.52 10.63 -5.79
N TYR A 290 -1.30 11.83 -6.32
CA TYR A 290 -0.35 12.07 -7.40
C TYR A 290 1.09 11.98 -6.92
N THR A 291 1.41 12.71 -5.84
CA THR A 291 2.75 12.69 -5.23
C THR A 291 3.16 11.27 -4.81
N THR A 292 2.16 10.39 -4.61
CA THR A 292 2.34 9.08 -4.00
C THR A 292 1.53 8.01 -4.73
N LEU A 293 1.82 7.74 -6.03
CA LEU A 293 1.40 6.48 -6.71
C LEU A 293 1.77 5.22 -5.89
N ILE A 294 2.76 5.39 -5.01
CA ILE A 294 3.17 4.48 -3.95
C ILE A 294 1.99 4.03 -3.05
N GLY A 295 0.98 4.88 -2.82
CA GLY A 295 -0.23 4.53 -2.09
C GLY A 295 -0.98 3.34 -2.71
N LEU A 296 -1.08 3.32 -4.05
CA LEU A 296 -1.71 2.24 -4.81
C LEU A 296 -0.91 0.94 -4.79
N LYS A 297 0.36 0.96 -4.36
CA LYS A 297 1.17 -0.25 -4.16
C LYS A 297 0.75 -1.03 -2.91
N MET A 298 0.05 -0.42 -1.97
CA MET A 298 -0.33 -1.09 -0.72
C MET A 298 -1.59 -1.94 -0.88
N ARG A 299 -1.67 -3.05 -0.15
CA ARG A 299 -2.92 -3.79 -0.01
C ARG A 299 -3.88 -3.05 0.91
N LYS A 300 -5.18 -3.16 0.66
CA LYS A 300 -6.26 -2.57 1.46
C LYS A 300 -6.09 -2.84 2.96
N ASP A 301 -5.94 -4.09 3.36
CA ASP A 301 -5.85 -4.45 4.79
C ASP A 301 -4.61 -3.83 5.46
N THR A 302 -3.50 -3.75 4.73
CA THR A 302 -2.27 -3.12 5.22
C THR A 302 -2.45 -1.62 5.37
N PHE A 303 -3.10 -0.98 4.40
CA PHE A 303 -3.43 0.44 4.49
C PHE A 303 -4.31 0.73 5.71
N LEU A 304 -5.44 0.03 5.86
CA LEU A 304 -6.39 0.24 6.95
C LEU A 304 -5.74 0.06 8.32
N ARG A 305 -5.02 -1.05 8.52
CA ARG A 305 -4.32 -1.31 9.78
C ARG A 305 -3.33 -0.21 10.14
N ARG A 306 -2.55 0.27 9.16
CA ARG A 306 -1.55 1.33 9.38
C ARG A 306 -2.22 2.69 9.62
N TYR A 307 -3.27 3.02 8.86
CA TYR A 307 -4.04 4.24 9.03
C TYR A 307 -4.63 4.33 10.44
N ILE A 308 -5.36 3.29 10.87
CA ILE A 308 -5.96 3.22 12.22
C ILE A 308 -4.88 3.32 13.31
N SER A 309 -3.74 2.66 13.10
CA SER A 309 -2.64 2.76 14.06
C SER A 309 -2.03 4.16 14.15
N MET A 310 -2.01 4.91 13.05
CA MET A 310 -1.58 6.31 13.04
C MET A 310 -2.63 7.23 13.67
N GLU A 311 -3.90 6.95 13.45
CA GLU A 311 -5.02 7.68 14.05
C GLU A 311 -5.05 7.55 15.57
N ASN A 312 -4.75 6.37 16.09
CA ASN A 312 -4.66 6.12 17.53
C ASN A 312 -3.38 6.70 18.18
N ASN A 313 -2.46 7.26 17.39
CA ASN A 313 -1.22 7.83 17.89
C ASN A 313 -1.27 9.36 17.87
N LEU A 314 -1.18 10.00 19.04
CA LEU A 314 -1.36 11.46 19.18
C LEU A 314 -0.39 12.28 18.33
N GLU A 315 0.86 11.82 18.17
CA GLU A 315 1.89 12.53 17.39
C GLU A 315 1.67 12.40 15.88
N LEU A 316 1.09 11.29 15.43
CA LEU A 316 0.83 11.02 14.01
C LEU A 316 -0.56 11.50 13.55
N ALA A 317 -1.55 11.49 14.44
CA ALA A 317 -2.94 11.85 14.15
C ALA A 317 -3.11 13.28 13.61
N VAL A 318 -2.21 14.21 14.00
CA VAL A 318 -2.21 15.59 13.51
C VAL A 318 -2.07 15.64 11.98
N TRP A 319 -1.38 14.66 11.39
CA TRP A 319 -0.99 14.61 9.98
C TRP A 319 -1.90 13.79 9.07
N LEU A 320 -3.01 13.21 9.57
CA LEU A 320 -3.87 12.32 8.78
C LEU A 320 -4.40 12.94 7.48
N LYS A 321 -4.63 14.27 7.47
CA LYS A 321 -5.09 15.01 6.28
C LYS A 321 -3.96 15.75 5.55
N HIS A 322 -2.69 15.45 5.86
CA HIS A 322 -1.57 16.13 5.22
C HIS A 322 -1.32 15.53 3.84
N PRO A 323 -0.92 16.32 2.82
CA PRO A 323 -0.60 15.82 1.47
C PRO A 323 0.45 14.70 1.36
N ARG A 324 1.17 14.41 2.46
CA ARG A 324 2.21 13.38 2.55
C ARG A 324 1.79 12.17 3.39
N ILE A 325 0.52 12.07 3.79
CA ILE A 325 0.04 10.98 4.64
C ILE A 325 0.26 9.60 4.00
N LEU A 326 0.08 9.48 2.68
CA LEU A 326 0.30 8.22 1.97
C LEU A 326 1.76 7.76 2.04
N PHE A 327 2.73 8.69 2.10
CA PHE A 327 4.13 8.35 2.30
C PHE A 327 4.37 7.81 3.71
N MET A 328 3.78 8.43 4.73
CA MET A 328 3.91 7.94 6.10
C MET A 328 3.32 6.53 6.25
N ILE A 329 2.15 6.28 5.65
CA ILE A 329 1.51 4.98 5.69
C ILE A 329 2.34 3.95 4.90
N TYR A 330 2.92 4.33 3.76
CA TYR A 330 3.78 3.42 3.00
C TYR A 330 5.07 3.07 3.76
N PHE A 331 5.75 4.08 4.29
CA PHE A 331 6.96 3.95 5.12
C PHE A 331 6.66 3.77 6.61
N TYR A 332 5.52 3.16 6.94
CA TYR A 332 5.05 3.06 8.32
C TYR A 332 6.07 2.46 9.30
N LYS A 333 6.83 1.43 8.90
CA LYS A 333 7.86 0.83 9.77
C LYS A 333 8.94 1.86 10.14
N LEU A 334 9.45 2.59 9.15
CA LEU A 334 10.41 3.68 9.34
C LEU A 334 9.86 4.75 10.28
N VAL A 335 8.64 5.22 10.00
CA VAL A 335 7.96 6.28 10.76
C VAL A 335 7.79 5.87 12.22
N ILE A 336 7.30 4.66 12.48
CA ILE A 336 7.10 4.15 13.84
C ILE A 336 8.43 3.97 14.56
N ASN A 337 9.44 3.40 13.92
CA ASN A 337 10.73 3.21 14.56
C ASN A 337 11.37 4.55 14.98
N ARG A 338 11.35 5.53 14.07
CA ARG A 338 11.83 6.88 14.37
C ARG A 338 11.00 7.56 15.45
N LEU A 339 9.68 7.43 15.41
CA LEU A 339 8.81 7.98 16.46
C LEU A 339 9.12 7.37 17.83
N THR A 340 9.25 6.04 17.90
CA THR A 340 9.61 5.34 19.15
C THR A 340 10.94 5.82 19.69
N TYR A 341 11.96 5.92 18.83
CA TYR A 341 13.26 6.44 19.22
C TYR A 341 13.19 7.89 19.74
N LEU A 342 12.46 8.77 19.04
CA LEU A 342 12.27 10.16 19.47
C LEU A 342 11.46 10.28 20.77
N LYS A 343 10.56 9.33 21.07
CA LYS A 343 9.86 9.26 22.36
C LYS A 343 10.83 9.01 23.50
N HIS A 344 11.78 8.10 23.31
CA HIS A 344 12.80 7.81 24.33
C HIS A 344 13.72 9.01 24.59
N LEU A 345 14.01 9.81 23.57
CA LEU A 345 14.83 11.02 23.70
C LEU A 345 14.04 12.27 24.13
N ASN A 346 12.73 12.16 24.36
CA ASN A 346 11.84 13.31 24.59
C ASN A 346 11.90 14.40 23.49
N LEU A 347 12.27 14.01 22.26
CA LEU A 347 12.39 14.88 21.09
C LEU A 347 11.14 14.86 20.19
N THR A 348 10.08 14.12 20.55
CA THR A 348 8.83 14.05 19.78
C THR A 348 8.16 15.39 19.59
N ASN A 349 8.29 16.28 20.57
CA ASN A 349 7.74 17.63 20.53
C ASN A 349 8.25 18.44 19.33
N ASN A 350 9.46 18.14 18.89
CA ASN A 350 10.15 18.81 17.81
C ASN A 350 10.00 18.07 16.46
N ALA A 351 9.35 16.91 16.44
CA ALA A 351 9.22 16.11 15.25
C ALA A 351 8.03 16.56 14.39
N ASN A 352 8.21 16.55 13.07
CA ASN A 352 7.14 16.81 12.11
C ASN A 352 7.14 15.73 11.02
N ILE A 353 6.18 15.80 10.10
CA ILE A 353 6.05 14.85 8.99
C ILE A 353 7.33 14.70 8.16
N ASN A 354 8.14 15.75 8.01
CA ASN A 354 9.42 15.67 7.32
C ASN A 354 10.46 14.91 8.12
N THR A 355 10.55 15.15 9.43
CA THR A 355 11.47 14.42 10.32
C THR A 355 11.26 12.90 10.21
N TYR A 356 10.00 12.45 10.17
CA TYR A 356 9.69 11.03 10.04
C TYR A 356 10.01 10.44 8.66
N LEU A 357 9.94 11.26 7.60
CA LEU A 357 10.10 10.84 6.20
C LEU A 357 11.44 11.22 5.57
N SER A 358 12.30 11.93 6.31
CA SER A 358 13.54 12.47 5.77
C SER A 358 14.53 11.37 5.44
N ASP A 359 15.52 11.70 4.63
CA ASP A 359 16.71 10.88 4.51
C ASP A 359 17.46 10.78 5.86
N LYS A 360 18.43 9.87 5.86
CA LYS A 360 19.29 9.56 6.99
C LYS A 360 20.06 10.78 7.47
N LYS A 361 20.71 11.50 6.56
CA LYS A 361 21.56 12.67 6.88
C LYS A 361 20.76 13.78 7.57
N PHE A 362 19.56 14.07 7.09
CA PHE A 362 18.69 15.06 7.70
C PHE A 362 18.19 14.60 9.07
N PHE A 363 17.85 13.31 9.22
CA PHE A 363 17.42 12.77 10.51
C PHE A 363 18.54 12.82 11.55
N SER A 364 19.77 12.49 11.17
CA SER A 364 20.97 12.62 12.00
C SER A 364 21.16 14.05 12.52
N ARG A 365 21.13 15.04 11.62
CA ARG A 365 21.22 16.47 12.00
C ARG A 365 20.08 16.93 12.90
N PHE A 366 18.89 16.34 12.74
CA PHE A 366 17.78 16.60 13.66
C PHE A 366 18.06 16.08 15.07
N LEU A 367 18.68 14.90 15.20
CA LEU A 367 19.07 14.35 16.51
C LEU A 367 20.18 15.17 17.18
N GLU A 368 21.10 15.73 16.40
CA GLU A 368 22.16 16.63 16.88
C GLU A 368 21.64 18.00 17.34
N GLY A 369 20.37 18.33 17.05
CA GLY A 369 19.78 19.63 17.37
C GLY A 369 20.10 20.74 16.36
N ASP A 370 20.82 20.41 15.28
CA ASP A 370 21.24 21.30 14.20
C ASP A 370 20.08 21.84 13.35
N THR A 371 18.92 21.19 13.42
CA THR A 371 17.73 21.58 12.64
C THR A 371 16.54 21.82 13.54
N TYR A 372 15.96 23.02 13.45
CA TYR A 372 14.74 23.35 14.17
C TYR A 372 13.50 22.65 13.58
N ALA A 373 12.71 22.09 14.49
CA ALA A 373 11.42 21.42 14.30
C ALA A 373 10.36 22.20 13.52
N ALA A 374 10.24 23.50 13.79
CA ALA A 374 9.11 24.31 13.37
C ALA A 374 9.45 25.09 12.10
N THR A 375 9.26 24.46 10.95
CA THR A 375 9.14 25.22 9.71
C THR A 375 7.75 25.86 9.68
N GLY A 376 7.69 27.17 9.42
CA GLY A 376 6.41 27.92 9.35
C GLY A 376 5.38 27.26 8.42
N LYS A 377 5.83 26.46 7.45
CA LYS A 377 5.01 25.60 6.59
C LYS A 377 4.12 24.61 7.36
N TYR A 378 4.65 23.89 8.34
CA TYR A 378 3.87 22.88 9.08
C TYR A 378 2.93 23.51 10.10
N LEU A 379 3.36 24.61 10.72
CA LEU A 379 2.47 25.44 11.54
C LEU A 379 1.33 26.00 10.69
N ALA A 380 1.63 26.55 9.50
CA ALA A 380 0.61 27.04 8.57
C ALA A 380 -0.39 25.92 8.18
N TYR A 381 0.08 24.68 8.00
CA TYR A 381 -0.81 23.55 7.75
C TYR A 381 -1.78 23.31 8.93
N ILE A 382 -1.29 23.30 10.18
CA ILE A 382 -2.15 23.12 11.36
C ILE A 382 -3.16 24.27 11.48
N LEU A 383 -2.73 25.51 11.27
CA LEU A 383 -3.62 26.67 11.31
C LEU A 383 -4.70 26.58 10.21
N ARG A 384 -4.34 26.20 8.98
CA ARG A 384 -5.33 25.98 7.90
C ARG A 384 -6.34 24.91 8.26
N LYS A 385 -5.85 23.79 8.80
CA LYS A 385 -6.68 22.65 9.20
C LYS A 385 -7.66 23.01 10.31
N GLU A 386 -7.21 23.77 11.32
CA GLU A 386 -8.00 24.00 12.53
C GLU A 386 -8.81 25.32 12.50
N LEU A 387 -8.33 26.36 11.82
CA LEU A 387 -8.92 27.70 11.80
C LEU A 387 -9.48 28.13 10.43
N GLY A 388 -9.15 27.43 9.34
CA GLY A 388 -9.57 27.76 7.98
C GLY A 388 -8.48 28.38 7.11
N HIS A 389 -8.69 28.36 5.79
CA HIS A 389 -7.72 28.82 4.78
C HIS A 389 -7.51 30.34 4.75
N ASP A 390 -8.54 31.10 5.10
CA ASP A 390 -8.57 32.57 5.14
C ASP A 390 -7.80 33.15 6.34
N LYS A 391 -7.64 32.36 7.41
CA LYS A 391 -7.02 32.80 8.66
C LYS A 391 -5.50 32.60 8.73
N VAL A 392 -4.83 32.23 7.63
CA VAL A 392 -3.38 31.96 7.63
C VAL A 392 -2.52 33.19 7.92
N HIS A 393 -3.07 34.39 7.71
CA HIS A 393 -2.39 35.67 8.00
C HIS A 393 -1.94 35.80 9.46
N VAL A 394 -2.60 35.09 10.40
CA VAL A 394 -2.24 35.06 11.84
C VAL A 394 -0.87 34.41 12.11
N LEU A 395 -0.30 33.69 11.13
CA LEU A 395 1.03 33.11 11.23
C LEU A 395 2.10 34.17 11.55
N SER A 396 1.98 35.36 10.93
CA SER A 396 2.90 36.47 11.18
C SER A 396 2.87 36.94 12.64
N SER A 397 1.69 36.95 13.27
CA SER A 397 1.51 37.32 14.68
C SER A 397 2.09 36.29 15.65
N ILE A 398 2.01 35.00 15.32
CA ILE A 398 2.66 33.93 16.10
C ILE A 398 4.18 34.05 15.98
N GLN A 399 4.68 34.32 14.77
CA GLN A 399 6.12 34.40 14.50
C GLN A 399 6.83 35.56 15.21
N ARG A 400 6.08 36.55 15.71
CA ARG A 400 6.61 37.62 16.56
C ARG A 400 7.05 37.14 17.95
N HIS A 401 6.53 36.00 18.43
CA HIS A 401 6.85 35.49 19.75
C HIS A 401 8.21 34.80 19.76
N VAL A 402 9.15 35.23 20.60
CA VAL A 402 10.57 34.78 20.59
C VAL A 402 10.72 33.25 20.55
N TYR A 403 9.91 32.52 21.32
CA TYR A 403 10.01 31.06 21.46
C TYR A 403 9.06 30.24 20.56
N TRP A 404 8.39 30.84 19.57
CA TRP A 404 7.38 30.11 18.77
C TRP A 404 7.92 28.84 18.10
N LYS A 405 9.20 28.81 17.72
CA LYS A 405 9.85 27.67 17.03
C LYS A 405 10.05 26.45 17.92
N TYR A 406 10.03 26.65 19.23
CA TYR A 406 10.34 25.61 20.20
C TYR A 406 9.07 24.98 20.79
N VAL A 407 7.89 25.52 20.47
CA VAL A 407 6.62 24.95 20.90
C VAL A 407 6.22 23.79 19.99
N SER A 408 5.90 22.66 20.61
CA SER A 408 5.44 21.46 19.92
C SER A 408 4.21 21.71 19.07
N LEU A 409 4.25 21.28 17.81
CA LEU A 409 3.11 21.35 16.88
C LEU A 409 1.90 20.55 17.40
N THR A 410 2.16 19.43 18.09
CA THR A 410 1.12 18.63 18.75
C THR A 410 0.45 19.40 19.88
N ARG A 411 1.23 20.16 20.67
CA ARG A 411 0.69 21.02 21.75
C ARG A 411 -0.12 22.18 21.19
N ILE A 412 0.36 22.83 20.12
CA ILE A 412 -0.39 23.89 19.43
C ILE A 412 -1.73 23.34 18.94
N ASN A 413 -1.74 22.19 18.27
CA ASN A 413 -2.96 21.56 17.79
C ASN A 413 -3.95 21.26 18.94
N LYS A 414 -3.47 20.66 20.04
CA LYS A 414 -4.30 20.38 21.22
C LYS A 414 -4.89 21.65 21.84
N THR A 415 -4.09 22.72 21.94
CA THR A 415 -4.52 23.99 22.52
C THR A 415 -5.58 24.66 21.67
N ILE A 416 -5.42 24.68 20.34
CA ILE A 416 -6.46 25.17 19.41
C ILE A 416 -7.76 24.37 19.59
N GLN A 417 -7.67 23.04 19.63
CA GLN A 417 -8.85 22.18 19.80
C GLN A 417 -9.55 22.39 21.15
N TYR A 418 -8.81 22.65 22.22
CA TYR A 418 -9.38 23.03 23.51
C TYR A 418 -10.08 24.40 23.44
N LEU A 419 -9.42 25.42 22.90
CA LEU A 419 -9.99 26.77 22.81
C LEU A 419 -11.26 26.82 21.97
N LYS A 420 -11.33 26.05 20.87
CA LYS A 420 -12.52 25.92 20.02
C LYS A 420 -13.76 25.38 20.74
N LYS A 421 -13.62 24.76 21.92
CA LYS A 421 -14.76 24.31 22.73
C LYS A 421 -15.44 25.47 23.47
N HIS A 422 -14.73 26.58 23.68
CA HIS A 422 -15.16 27.67 24.57
C HIS A 422 -15.18 29.04 23.87
N PHE A 423 -14.45 29.20 22.76
CA PHE A 423 -14.27 30.48 22.07
C PHE A 423 -14.52 30.34 20.56
N SER A 424 -14.96 31.43 19.92
CA SER A 424 -15.08 31.47 18.47
C SER A 424 -13.70 31.50 17.80
N ILE A 425 -13.63 31.08 16.53
CA ILE A 425 -12.38 31.12 15.75
C ILE A 425 -11.85 32.56 15.67
N ASP A 426 -12.73 33.55 15.51
CA ASP A 426 -12.31 34.96 15.42
C ASP A 426 -11.74 35.48 16.75
N ASP A 427 -12.30 35.07 17.89
CA ASP A 427 -11.74 35.41 19.22
C ASP A 427 -10.34 34.83 19.40
N ILE A 428 -10.14 33.57 18.98
CA ILE A 428 -8.85 32.87 19.02
C ILE A 428 -7.85 33.57 18.08
N CYS A 429 -8.26 33.93 16.86
CA CYS A 429 -7.40 34.60 15.89
C CYS A 429 -6.92 35.97 16.39
N LYS A 430 -7.76 36.74 17.08
CA LYS A 430 -7.38 38.02 17.69
C LYS A 430 -6.34 37.87 18.79
N ASN A 431 -6.35 36.74 19.50
CA ASN A 431 -5.43 36.44 20.60
C ASN A 431 -4.52 35.24 20.30
N ILE A 432 -4.10 35.07 19.04
CA ILE A 432 -3.52 33.82 18.54
C ILE A 432 -2.28 33.33 19.30
N GLN A 433 -1.53 34.23 19.95
CA GLN A 433 -0.35 33.87 20.73
C GLN A 433 -0.68 32.93 21.90
N ILE A 434 -1.94 32.92 22.38
CA ILE A 434 -2.38 32.03 23.45
C ILE A 434 -2.18 30.54 23.12
N ILE A 435 -2.15 30.16 21.84
CA ILE A 435 -1.97 28.76 21.42
C ILE A 435 -0.59 28.20 21.76
N LEU A 436 0.37 29.09 22.07
CA LEU A 436 1.74 28.71 22.45
C LEU A 436 1.82 28.22 23.90
N TYR A 437 0.84 28.52 24.75
CA TYR A 437 0.87 28.20 26.19
C TYR A 437 0.30 26.80 26.48
N PRO A 438 0.62 26.18 27.63
CA PRO A 438 0.09 24.87 27.98
C PRO A 438 -1.42 24.97 28.28
N THR A 439 -2.18 23.99 27.81
CA THR A 439 -3.65 23.98 28.01
C THR A 439 -4.05 24.02 29.48
N SER A 440 -3.31 23.34 30.36
CA SER A 440 -3.54 23.35 31.81
C SER A 440 -3.36 24.75 32.42
N THR A 441 -2.33 25.48 32.00
CA THR A 441 -2.06 26.83 32.51
C THR A 441 -3.10 27.83 32.01
N ILE A 442 -3.54 27.68 30.75
CA ILE A 442 -4.63 28.48 30.18
C ILE A 442 -5.92 28.24 30.98
N ASP A 443 -6.30 26.98 31.18
CA ASP A 443 -7.53 26.61 31.91
C ASP A 443 -7.52 27.14 33.35
N ASN A 444 -6.43 26.95 34.08
CA ASN A 444 -6.27 27.47 35.44
C ASN A 444 -6.38 29.00 35.49
N THR A 445 -5.76 29.70 34.54
CA THR A 445 -5.77 31.16 34.50
C THR A 445 -7.14 31.69 34.12
N LEU A 446 -7.83 31.06 33.17
CA LEU A 446 -9.21 31.40 32.83
C LEU A 446 -10.15 31.18 34.02
N ASN A 447 -10.03 30.06 34.73
CA ASN A 447 -10.84 29.76 35.91
C ASN A 447 -10.64 30.79 37.04
N LEU A 448 -9.42 31.26 37.25
CA LEU A 448 -9.14 32.34 38.19
C LEU A 448 -9.75 33.67 37.72
N LEU A 449 -9.59 34.01 36.44
CA LEU A 449 -10.18 35.21 35.85
C LEU A 449 -11.70 35.22 35.94
N TYR A 450 -12.37 34.11 35.67
CA TYR A 450 -13.83 34.01 35.82
C TYR A 450 -14.26 34.24 37.27
N LYS A 451 -13.53 33.70 38.26
CA LYS A 451 -13.81 33.93 39.68
C LYS A 451 -13.59 35.41 40.07
N GLU A 452 -12.47 36.00 39.67
CA GLU A 452 -12.15 37.41 39.96
C GLU A 452 -13.16 38.37 39.32
N CYS A 453 -13.56 38.13 38.07
CA CYS A 453 -14.51 38.98 37.35
C CYS A 453 -15.96 38.79 37.85
N SER A 454 -16.33 37.59 38.30
CA SER A 454 -17.67 37.34 38.86
C SER A 454 -17.90 38.04 40.20
N LEU A 455 -16.83 38.45 40.89
CA LEU A 455 -16.88 39.17 42.17
C LEU A 455 -16.92 40.70 42.00
N GLN A 456 -16.65 41.20 40.79
CA GLN A 456 -16.67 42.64 40.48
C GLN A 456 -17.96 42.99 39.75
N ASP A 457 -18.94 43.51 40.48
CA ASP A 457 -20.20 44.00 39.91
C ASP A 457 -19.93 45.05 38.82
N GLY A 458 -20.32 44.75 37.57
CA GLY A 458 -20.43 45.71 36.48
C GLY A 458 -19.55 45.51 35.25
N TYR A 459 -18.56 44.60 35.25
CA TYR A 459 -17.71 44.35 34.08
C TYR A 459 -18.06 43.07 33.33
N ASN A 460 -18.87 43.20 32.28
CA ASN A 460 -19.14 42.11 31.32
C ASN A 460 -18.06 42.06 30.24
N TYR A 461 -16.99 41.31 30.47
CA TYR A 461 -15.94 41.09 29.48
C TYR A 461 -16.43 40.17 28.34
N THR A 462 -16.08 40.54 27.11
CA THR A 462 -16.29 39.69 25.93
C THR A 462 -15.32 38.50 25.93
N PRO A 463 -15.63 37.40 25.21
CA PRO A 463 -14.72 36.26 25.09
C PRO A 463 -13.32 36.64 24.55
N THR A 464 -13.25 37.56 23.58
CA THR A 464 -11.98 38.14 23.10
C THR A 464 -11.20 38.80 24.25
N GLN A 465 -11.86 39.56 25.13
CA GLN A 465 -11.21 40.23 26.26
C GLN A 465 -10.74 39.25 27.33
N TYR A 466 -11.51 38.19 27.62
CA TYR A 466 -11.06 37.13 28.52
C TYR A 466 -9.78 36.45 28.03
N LEU A 467 -9.68 36.16 26.72
CA LEU A 467 -8.46 35.60 26.14
C LEU A 467 -7.28 36.58 26.23
N ALA A 468 -7.50 37.87 25.96
CA ALA A 468 -6.47 38.89 26.08
C ALA A 468 -5.96 39.02 27.53
N LEU A 469 -6.87 39.08 28.50
CA LEU A 469 -6.55 39.11 29.93
C LEU A 469 -5.83 37.82 30.38
N CYS A 470 -6.22 36.67 29.83
CA CYS A 470 -5.54 35.41 30.10
C CYS A 470 -4.07 35.47 29.65
N VAL A 471 -3.81 35.89 28.40
CA VAL A 471 -2.43 36.04 27.90
C VAL A 471 -1.65 37.05 28.76
N TYR A 472 -2.28 38.17 29.12
CA TYR A 472 -1.67 39.17 30.00
C TYR A 472 -1.27 38.57 31.35
N LYS A 473 -2.16 37.85 32.03
CA LYS A 473 -1.89 37.23 33.35
C LYS A 473 -0.84 36.12 33.26
N LEU A 474 -0.80 35.38 32.15
CA LEU A 474 0.23 34.37 31.90
C LEU A 474 1.60 35.02 31.79
N GLU A 475 1.73 36.08 30.99
CA GLU A 475 3.01 36.78 30.78
C GLU A 475 3.41 37.71 31.93
N GLN A 476 2.46 38.24 32.69
CA GLN A 476 2.73 39.11 33.84
C GLN A 476 3.63 38.41 34.87
N LYS A 477 3.45 37.10 35.07
CA LYS A 477 4.29 36.29 35.97
C LYS A 477 5.73 36.12 35.49
N HIS A 478 5.97 36.38 34.21
CA HIS A 478 7.26 36.21 33.54
C HIS A 478 7.78 37.54 32.98
N HIS A 479 7.28 38.68 33.48
CA HIS A 479 7.69 40.01 33.05
C HIS A 479 7.65 40.23 31.53
N PHE A 480 6.71 39.56 30.83
CA PHE A 480 6.56 39.65 29.37
C PHE A 480 7.80 39.23 28.57
N SER A 481 8.65 38.37 29.13
CA SER A 481 9.81 37.81 28.44
C SER A 481 9.44 36.77 27.36
N GLY A 482 8.21 36.25 27.38
CA GLY A 482 7.79 35.09 26.59
C GLY A 482 8.14 33.74 27.24
N ASP A 483 8.75 33.73 28.43
CA ASP A 483 9.10 32.50 29.15
C ASP A 483 7.87 31.76 29.69
N GLY A 484 6.69 32.39 29.69
CA GLY A 484 5.44 31.76 30.10
C GLY A 484 5.03 30.55 29.25
N VAL A 485 5.65 30.39 28.08
CA VAL A 485 5.52 29.21 27.23
C VAL A 485 6.17 27.95 27.87
N TRP A 486 7.16 28.14 28.73
CA TRP A 486 7.95 27.09 29.37
C TRP A 486 7.51 26.82 30.81
N GLN A 487 6.66 25.81 31.01
CA GLN A 487 6.37 25.29 32.35
C GLN A 487 6.38 23.74 32.36
N VAL A 488 7.43 23.21 33.01
CA VAL A 488 7.58 21.93 33.73
C VAL A 488 7.74 20.58 32.99
N GLU A 489 7.52 20.43 31.68
CA GLU A 489 7.71 19.11 31.01
C GLU A 489 8.80 19.05 29.93
N THR A 490 9.85 19.86 30.03
CA THR A 490 11.05 19.67 29.21
C THR A 490 12.19 19.24 30.10
N SER A 491 12.34 17.92 30.28
CA SER A 491 13.65 17.37 30.65
C SER A 491 14.62 17.79 29.54
N VAL A 492 15.49 18.74 29.85
CA VAL A 492 16.59 19.12 28.97
C VAL A 492 17.58 17.96 29.00
N PHE A 493 17.32 16.92 28.18
CA PHE A 493 18.36 15.98 27.84
C PHE A 493 19.28 16.72 26.85
N LYS A 494 20.45 17.15 27.35
CA LYS A 494 21.58 17.44 26.48
C LYS A 494 22.09 16.09 25.99
N PRO A 495 22.11 15.81 24.67
CA PRO A 495 22.65 14.57 24.16
C PRO A 495 24.18 14.66 24.24
N ASN A 496 24.76 14.40 25.42
CA ASN A 496 26.16 13.98 25.52
C ASN A 496 26.33 12.50 25.12
N VAL A 497 25.33 11.90 24.47
CA VAL A 497 25.26 10.47 24.12
C VAL A 497 26.07 10.13 22.86
N LEU A 498 26.73 11.12 22.24
CA LEU A 498 27.46 10.94 20.97
C LEU A 498 28.98 11.14 21.07
N GLU A 499 29.55 11.18 22.28
CA GLU A 499 31.02 11.24 22.43
C GLU A 499 31.72 9.89 22.17
N ASP A 500 31.00 8.76 22.22
CA ASP A 500 31.57 7.44 21.94
C ASP A 500 31.23 6.93 20.54
N GLY A 501 32.14 7.19 19.59
CA GLY A 501 32.64 6.29 18.53
C GLY A 501 31.68 5.61 17.54
N CYS A 502 30.37 5.63 17.74
CA CYS A 502 29.41 5.06 16.81
C CYS A 502 29.13 6.10 15.73
N GLU A 503 29.57 5.84 14.50
CA GLU A 503 29.20 6.68 13.35
C GLU A 503 27.67 6.86 13.36
N LEU A 504 27.20 8.09 13.55
CA LEU A 504 25.77 8.44 13.67
C LEU A 504 24.93 7.86 12.53
N ASP A 505 25.58 7.66 11.39
CA ASP A 505 25.03 6.95 10.26
C ASP A 505 24.66 5.48 10.58
N GLN A 506 25.51 4.71 11.24
CA GLN A 506 25.19 3.33 11.62
C GLN A 506 24.04 3.28 12.64
N LEU A 507 23.92 4.27 13.52
CA LEU A 507 22.81 4.39 14.46
C LEU A 507 21.47 4.61 13.75
N VAL A 508 21.41 5.51 12.76
CA VAL A 508 20.17 5.77 12.02
C VAL A 508 19.73 4.55 11.22
N ASP A 509 20.66 3.75 10.69
CA ASP A 509 20.31 2.48 10.03
C ASP A 509 19.70 1.47 11.01
N ARG A 510 20.28 1.32 12.20
CA ARG A 510 19.72 0.47 13.26
C ARG A 510 18.31 0.90 13.66
N ILE A 511 18.09 2.21 13.83
CA ILE A 511 16.75 2.78 14.11
C ILE A 511 15.80 2.42 12.96
N ASN A 512 16.17 2.68 11.71
CA ASN A 512 15.32 2.43 10.55
C ASN A 512 14.95 0.93 10.42
N ASP A 513 15.86 0.03 10.77
CA ASP A 513 15.66 -1.41 10.71
C ASP A 513 14.89 -1.98 11.91
N GLY A 514 14.77 -1.21 12.98
CA GLY A 514 14.05 -1.59 14.20
C GLY A 514 14.93 -2.36 15.19
N TYR A 515 16.25 -2.33 15.00
CA TYR A 515 17.23 -2.73 16.01
C TYR A 515 17.32 -1.63 17.06
N ASN A 516 16.26 -1.50 17.84
CA ASN A 516 16.28 -0.65 19.01
C ASN A 516 16.94 -1.40 20.19
N GLU A 517 18.08 -2.06 19.97
CA GLU A 517 18.77 -2.85 21.01
C GLU A 517 19.34 -1.98 22.14
N VAL A 518 19.25 -0.65 22.02
CA VAL A 518 19.54 0.31 23.10
C VAL A 518 18.43 0.36 24.17
N ILE A 519 17.31 -0.37 23.99
CA ILE A 519 16.05 -0.12 24.72
C ILE A 519 15.95 -0.63 26.17
N ASN A 520 16.91 -1.37 26.72
CA ASN A 520 16.78 -1.91 28.09
C ASN A 520 17.85 -1.46 29.09
N LEU A 521 18.38 -0.25 28.91
CA LEU A 521 19.25 0.34 29.93
C LEU A 521 18.56 1.58 30.50
N ASN A 522 17.90 1.36 31.64
CA ASN A 522 17.72 2.38 32.67
C ASN A 522 19.03 3.17 32.83
N GLY A 523 18.96 4.50 33.04
CA GLY A 523 20.12 5.38 32.94
C GLY A 523 21.37 5.01 33.76
N ALA A 524 21.22 4.14 34.78
CA ALA A 524 22.33 3.54 35.52
C ALA A 524 23.08 2.44 34.74
N ALA A 525 22.37 1.58 34.00
CA ALA A 525 22.95 0.47 33.27
C ALA A 525 23.68 0.89 31.98
N TRP A 526 23.36 2.09 31.46
CA TRP A 526 24.12 2.68 30.36
C TRP A 526 25.51 3.16 30.83
N LEU A 527 25.58 3.71 32.05
CA LEU A 527 26.84 4.14 32.68
C LEU A 527 27.74 2.94 33.01
N GLU A 528 27.16 1.82 33.48
CA GLU A 528 27.91 0.58 33.74
C GLU A 528 28.43 -0.10 32.46
N HIS A 529 27.68 -0.01 31.35
CA HIS A 529 28.12 -0.56 30.06
C HIS A 529 29.33 0.19 29.48
N LEU A 530 29.39 1.51 29.67
CA LEU A 530 30.51 2.34 29.24
C LEU A 530 31.76 2.16 30.10
N LEU A 531 31.61 1.78 31.37
CA LEU A 531 32.74 1.55 32.29
C LEU A 531 33.37 0.14 32.13
N GLN A 532 32.86 -0.69 31.22
CA GLN A 532 33.38 -2.03 30.93
C GLN A 532 34.27 -2.11 29.68
N TYR A 533 34.55 -0.98 29.01
CA TYR A 533 35.49 -0.90 27.89
C TYR A 533 36.55 0.19 28.09
#